data_AF-A0A9E6DZD0-F1
#
_entry.id   AF-A0A9E6DZD0-F1
#
_cell.length_a   1.000
_cell.length_b   1.000
_cell.length_c   1.000
_cell.angle_alpha   90.00
_cell.angle_beta   90.00
_cell.angle_gamma   90.00
#
_symmetry.space_group_name_H-M   'P 1'
#
loop_
_entity.id
_entity.type
_entity.pdbx_description
1 polymer ?
#
loop_
_entity_poly.entity_id
_entity_poly.type
_entity_poly.pdbx_seq_one_letter_code
_entity_poly.pdbx_strand_id
1 'polypeptide(L)' 'MRLTEPEIEACVGEGTIIMVPDPSVDALTGVCVDVKRDTQFRVFEGHTLSAKIINRSGLDS' A
#
# COMPACT_ATOMS: atom_id res chain seq x y z
N MET A 1 -20.06 -2.35 10.44
CA MET A 1 -20.24 -1.26 9.46
C MET A 1 -18.90 -0.95 8.83
N ARG A 2 -18.89 -0.53 7.56
CA ARG A 2 -17.73 0.02 6.86
C ARG A 2 -18.06 1.47 6.48
N LEU A 3 -17.05 2.32 6.37
CA LEU A 3 -17.22 3.67 5.86
C LEU A 3 -17.58 3.59 4.38
N THR A 4 -18.54 4.40 3.97
CA THR A 4 -18.83 4.70 2.57
C THR A 4 -17.75 5.60 2.00
N GLU A 5 -17.65 5.63 0.69
CA GLU A 5 -16.69 6.45 -0.04
C GLU A 5 -16.65 7.94 0.38
N PRO A 6 -17.78 8.67 0.54
CA PRO A 6 -17.73 10.04 1.07
C PRO A 6 -17.25 10.14 2.52
N GLU A 7 -17.55 9.14 3.35
CA GLU A 7 -17.08 9.11 4.74
C GLU A 7 -15.57 8.83 4.81
N ILE A 8 -15.04 8.01 3.88
CA ILE A 8 -13.61 7.79 3.73
C ILE A 8 -12.92 9.11 3.33
N GLU A 9 -13.44 9.81 2.32
CA GLU A 9 -12.92 11.10 1.87
C GLU A 9 -12.90 12.14 3.01
N ALA A 10 -14.00 12.25 3.76
CA ALA A 10 -14.07 13.14 4.92
C ALA A 10 -13.04 12.77 5.99
N CYS A 11 -12.92 11.48 6.32
CA CYS A 11 -11.94 11.02 7.32
C CYS A 11 -10.49 11.30 6.89
N VAL A 12 -10.18 11.17 5.59
CA VAL A 12 -8.85 11.48 5.06
C VAL A 12 -8.60 12.99 5.05
N GLY A 13 -9.58 13.79 4.58
CA GLY A 13 -9.47 15.25 4.52
C GLY A 13 -9.39 15.93 5.91
N GLU A 14 -10.05 15.37 6.91
CA GLU A 14 -9.98 15.83 8.31
C GLU A 14 -8.70 15.35 9.03
N GLY A 15 -7.95 14.42 8.44
CA GLY A 15 -6.76 13.82 9.07
C GLY A 15 -7.07 12.79 10.15
N THR A 16 -8.34 12.39 10.30
CA THR A 16 -8.75 11.28 11.17
C THR A 16 -8.15 9.95 10.68
N ILE A 17 -8.05 9.77 9.36
CA ILE A 17 -7.30 8.70 8.71
C ILE A 17 -6.18 9.35 7.90
N ILE A 18 -4.94 8.94 8.14
CA ILE A 18 -3.78 9.47 7.41
C ILE A 18 -3.31 8.42 6.42
N MET A 19 -3.31 8.77 5.13
CA MET A 19 -2.73 7.97 4.05
C MET A 19 -1.66 8.79 3.35
N VAL A 20 -0.47 8.21 3.16
CA VAL A 20 0.63 8.91 2.48
C VAL A 20 1.19 8.00 1.39
N PRO A 21 1.11 8.39 0.11
CA PRO A 21 0.43 9.59 -0.42
C PRO A 21 -1.10 9.51 -0.25
N ASP A 22 -1.77 10.66 -0.39
CA ASP A 22 -3.23 10.70 -0.43
C ASP A 22 -3.76 9.77 -1.54
N PRO A 23 -4.83 9.00 -1.28
CA PRO A 23 -5.42 8.13 -2.29
C PRO A 23 -6.00 8.99 -3.43
N SER A 24 -5.81 8.53 -4.67
CA SER A 24 -6.51 9.11 -5.81
C SER A 24 -8.00 8.79 -5.76
N VAL A 25 -8.85 9.64 -6.34
CA VAL A 25 -10.31 9.39 -6.44
C VAL A 25 -10.59 8.03 -7.08
N ASP A 26 -9.84 7.65 -8.12
CA ASP A 26 -10.00 6.35 -8.79
C ASP A 26 -9.62 5.13 -7.92
N ALA A 27 -8.98 5.34 -6.78
CA ALA A 27 -8.65 4.27 -5.83
C ALA A 27 -9.78 4.02 -4.81
N LEU A 28 -10.79 4.89 -4.75
CA LEU A 28 -11.94 4.69 -3.89
C LEU A 28 -12.98 3.83 -4.60
N THR A 29 -13.41 2.75 -3.94
CA THR A 29 -14.36 1.79 -4.52
C THR A 29 -15.41 1.38 -3.48
N GLY A 30 -16.49 2.16 -3.38
CA GLY A 30 -17.67 1.86 -2.57
C GLY A 30 -17.43 1.98 -1.07
N VAL A 31 -16.73 1.01 -0.47
CA VAL A 31 -16.36 0.99 0.97
C VAL A 31 -14.89 0.62 1.19
N CYS A 32 -14.08 0.78 0.14
CA CYS A 32 -12.69 0.35 0.07
C CYS A 32 -11.80 1.44 -0.52
N VAL A 33 -10.50 1.34 -0.22
CA VAL A 33 -9.43 2.13 -0.86
C VAL A 33 -8.40 1.16 -1.42
N ASP A 34 -8.19 1.20 -2.73
CA ASP A 34 -7.20 0.37 -3.43
C ASP A 34 -5.78 0.91 -3.18
N VAL A 35 -4.85 0.02 -2.86
CA VAL A 35 -3.45 0.38 -2.57
C VAL A 35 -2.50 -0.12 -3.66
N LYS A 36 -1.41 0.62 -3.86
CA LYS A 36 -0.37 0.25 -4.83
C LYS A 36 0.71 -0.58 -4.17
N ARG A 37 1.23 -1.57 -4.91
CA ARG A 37 2.38 -2.37 -4.49
C ARG A 37 3.66 -1.55 -4.64
N ASP A 38 4.46 -1.50 -3.59
CA ASP A 38 5.81 -0.94 -3.66
C ASP A 38 6.77 -1.87 -4.46
N THR A 39 7.97 -1.37 -4.72
CA THR A 39 9.00 -2.05 -5.51
C THR A 39 10.00 -2.82 -4.66
N GLN A 40 9.95 -2.75 -3.34
CA GLN A 40 10.87 -3.44 -2.44
C GLN A 40 10.31 -4.77 -1.93
N PHE A 41 11.15 -5.80 -1.94
CA PHE A 41 10.84 -7.13 -1.46
C PHE A 41 11.95 -7.63 -0.54
N ARG A 42 11.59 -8.40 0.48
CA ARG A 42 12.55 -9.12 1.32
C ARG A 42 12.54 -10.59 0.92
N VAL A 43 13.70 -11.11 0.54
CA VAL A 43 13.88 -12.50 0.09
C VAL A 43 14.82 -13.26 1.04
N PHE A 44 14.65 -14.58 1.08
CA PHE A 44 15.57 -15.48 1.78
C PHE A 44 16.82 -15.73 0.94
N GLU A 45 17.98 -15.82 1.59
CA GLU A 45 19.27 -16.01 0.91
C GLU A 45 19.70 -17.49 0.96
N GLY A 46 19.05 -18.33 0.15
CA GLY A 46 19.41 -19.74 0.04
C GLY A 46 19.29 -20.50 1.37
N HIS A 47 20.41 -21.04 1.86
CA HIS A 47 20.48 -21.82 3.10
C HIS A 47 21.08 -21.05 4.28
N THR A 48 21.40 -19.76 4.11
CA THR A 48 21.88 -18.93 5.22
C THR A 48 20.70 -18.47 6.09
N LEU A 49 20.99 -18.10 7.33
CA LEU A 49 20.01 -17.48 8.23
C LEU A 49 19.88 -15.96 7.99
N SER A 50 20.13 -15.50 6.76
CA SER A 50 20.03 -14.09 6.36
C SER A 50 18.89 -13.86 5.36
N ALA A 51 18.41 -12.61 5.33
CA ALA A 51 17.44 -12.16 4.36
C ALA A 51 17.94 -10.85 3.74
N LYS A 52 17.71 -10.70 2.42
CA LYS A 52 18.15 -9.55 1.64
C LYS A 52 16.95 -8.75 1.13
N ILE A 53 17.07 -7.43 1.09
CA ILE A 53 16.10 -6.56 0.40
C ILE A 53 16.53 -6.43 -1.07
N ILE A 54 15.59 -6.69 -1.98
CA ILE A 54 15.75 -6.48 -3.42
C ILE A 54 14.67 -5.51 -3.92
N ASN A 55 15.00 -4.74 -4.95
CA ASN A 55 14.01 -3.99 -5.71
C ASN A 55 13.43 -4.88 -6.81
N ARG A 56 12.24 -4.55 -7.32
CA ARG A 56 11.57 -5.26 -8.41
C ARG A 56 12.48 -5.49 -9.62
N SER A 57 13.34 -4.53 -9.95
CA SER A 57 14.32 -4.65 -11.04
C SER A 57 15.38 -5.73 -10.81
N GLY A 58 15.60 -6.15 -9.57
CA GLY A 58 16.52 -7.23 -9.19
C GLY A 58 15.84 -8.58 -9.01
N LEU A 59 14.57 -8.73 -9.39
CA LEU A 59 13.86 -10.02 -9.43
C LEU A 59 14.01 -10.70 -10.81
N ASP A 60 14.33 -9.94 -11.86
CA ASP A 60 14.40 -10.41 -13.25
C ASP A 60 15.81 -10.87 -13.67
N SER A 61 16.73 -11.06 -12.71
CA SER A 61 18.13 -11.46 -12.92
C SER A 61 18.46 -12.74 -12.15
#